data_AF-A0A2G6CDP1-F1
#
_entry.id   AF-A0A2G6CDP1-F1
#
_cell.length_a   1.000
_cell.length_b   1.000
_cell.length_c   1.000
_cell.angle_alpha   90.00
_cell.angle_beta   90.00
_cell.angle_gamma   90.00
#
_symmetry.space_group_name_H-M   'P 1'
#
loop_
_entity.id
_entity.type
_entity.pdbx_description
1 polymer ?
#
loop_
_entity_poly.entity_id
_entity_poly.type
_entity_poly.pdbx_seq_one_letter_code
_entity_poly.pdbx_strand_id
1 'polypeptide(L)'
;MAYSLKTLAAAALIALPGAALAQETALDIGQPVPLETYIDGVFGDWSRECLRNPDGDDPCQLVQILRETPEANPVGKVTVGKLEEAQGEAVAGSMVILPLGTFLPANLQLKVDSNQARVYPFRFCDNVGCVVQMGLTAQDLGLYKAGKMAKIIISPAAKPDARVEIPMSLTGFTDAYASLGTPGSGGKAEEAPATEAPATEAPATE
;
A
#
# COMPACT_ATOMS: atom_id res chain seq x y z
N MET A 1 -49.29 -65.79 -19.01
CA MET A 1 -49.72 -65.07 -17.79
C MET A 1 -49.91 -66.10 -16.70
N ALA A 2 -48.91 -66.22 -15.81
CA ALA A 2 -48.87 -67.24 -14.78
C ALA A 2 -49.52 -66.72 -13.48
N TYR A 3 -50.31 -67.61 -12.87
CA TYR A 3 -51.00 -67.49 -11.59
C TYR A 3 -50.03 -67.59 -10.40
N SER A 4 -50.62 -67.38 -9.21
CA SER A 4 -50.31 -68.03 -7.92
C SER A 4 -49.63 -67.09 -6.92
N LEU A 5 -50.36 -66.51 -5.96
CA LEU A 5 -50.86 -67.04 -4.68
C LEU A 5 -49.89 -66.83 -3.50
N LYS A 6 -50.48 -66.30 -2.42
CA LYS A 6 -50.38 -66.76 -1.02
C LYS A 6 -49.39 -66.09 -0.04
N THR A 7 -50.05 -65.40 0.90
CA THR A 7 -49.96 -65.49 2.38
C THR A 7 -48.77 -64.87 3.13
N LEU A 8 -49.19 -64.09 4.13
CA LEU A 8 -48.44 -63.45 5.20
C LEU A 8 -47.63 -64.44 6.06
N ALA A 9 -46.42 -64.02 6.42
CA ALA A 9 -45.72 -64.49 7.62
C ALA A 9 -45.17 -63.26 8.36
N ALA A 10 -45.59 -63.09 9.61
CA ALA A 10 -45.09 -62.09 10.54
C ALA A 10 -43.68 -62.48 10.99
N ALA A 11 -42.71 -61.55 10.89
CA ALA A 11 -41.36 -61.72 11.39
C ALA A 11 -41.08 -60.68 12.50
N ALA A 12 -40.54 -61.17 13.61
CA ALA A 12 -40.31 -60.45 14.85
C ALA A 12 -39.16 -59.42 14.75
N LEU A 13 -39.37 -58.25 15.35
CA LEU A 13 -38.39 -57.18 15.54
C LEU A 13 -37.68 -57.31 16.90
N ILE A 14 -36.35 -57.54 16.90
CA ILE A 14 -35.46 -57.23 18.04
C ILE A 14 -34.06 -56.81 17.53
N ALA A 15 -33.78 -55.49 17.61
CA ALA A 15 -32.57 -54.80 18.11
C ALA A 15 -31.20 -55.00 17.38
N LEU A 16 -30.26 -54.05 17.20
CA LEU A 16 -29.82 -52.87 17.98
C LEU A 16 -28.82 -52.04 17.08
N PRO A 17 -28.20 -50.94 17.56
CA PRO A 17 -28.04 -49.67 16.89
C PRO A 17 -26.84 -49.59 15.92
N GLY A 18 -27.06 -49.01 14.73
CA GLY A 18 -25.97 -48.57 13.87
C GLY A 18 -25.35 -47.27 14.42
N ALA A 19 -24.30 -47.40 15.22
CA ALA A 19 -23.40 -46.29 15.50
C ALA A 19 -22.51 -46.04 14.28
N ALA A 20 -22.63 -44.85 13.70
CA ALA A 20 -21.53 -44.18 12.99
C ALA A 20 -21.89 -42.70 12.87
N LEU A 21 -21.77 -41.97 13.98
CA LEU A 21 -21.50 -40.54 13.89
C LEU A 21 -20.10 -40.41 13.29
N ALA A 22 -20.01 -40.32 11.97
CA ALA A 22 -18.85 -39.74 11.33
C ALA A 22 -18.89 -38.23 11.65
N GLN A 23 -18.56 -37.86 12.88
CA GLN A 23 -18.08 -36.52 13.17
C GLN A 23 -16.68 -36.47 12.58
N GLU A 24 -16.62 -36.14 11.30
CA GLU A 24 -15.41 -35.64 10.68
C GLU A 24 -15.07 -34.36 11.45
N THR A 25 -14.26 -34.53 12.49
CA THR A 25 -13.52 -33.45 13.11
C THR A 25 -12.44 -33.05 12.12
N ALA A 26 -12.87 -32.49 10.99
CA ALA A 26 -11.98 -31.82 10.07
C ALA A 26 -11.28 -30.74 10.89
N LEU A 27 -9.98 -30.91 11.10
CA LEU A 27 -9.14 -29.92 11.74
C LEU A 27 -9.16 -28.69 10.84
N ASP A 28 -9.47 -27.54 11.43
CA ASP A 28 -9.47 -26.25 10.73
C ASP A 28 -8.08 -26.00 10.14
N ILE A 29 -7.99 -25.94 8.81
CA ILE A 29 -6.74 -25.65 8.08
C ILE A 29 -6.53 -24.14 7.89
N GLY A 30 -7.37 -23.31 8.50
CA GLY A 30 -7.42 -21.87 8.29
C GLY A 30 -8.10 -21.51 6.97
N GLN A 31 -8.37 -20.22 6.79
CA GLN A 31 -8.80 -19.65 5.52
C GLN A 31 -7.70 -18.72 5.00
N PRO A 32 -7.43 -18.70 3.68
CA PRO A 32 -6.51 -17.72 3.11
C PRO A 32 -7.08 -16.33 3.36
N VAL A 33 -6.31 -15.46 4.02
CA VAL A 33 -6.61 -14.03 4.11
C VAL A 33 -5.93 -13.38 2.89
N PRO A 34 -6.67 -12.89 1.89
CA PRO A 34 -6.06 -12.19 0.77
C PRO A 34 -5.44 -10.87 1.28
N LEU A 35 -4.16 -10.64 0.97
CA LEU A 35 -3.55 -9.32 1.07
C LEU A 35 -4.01 -8.51 -0.14
N GLU A 36 -5.14 -7.83 -0.02
CA GLU A 36 -5.70 -6.98 -1.07
C GLU A 36 -5.31 -5.52 -0.80
N THR A 37 -4.67 -4.88 -1.78
CA THR A 37 -4.42 -3.43 -1.75
C THR A 37 -5.35 -2.72 -2.73
N TYR A 38 -5.74 -1.50 -2.40
CA TYR A 38 -6.56 -0.66 -3.27
C TYR A 38 -6.16 0.81 -3.14
N ILE A 39 -6.41 1.58 -4.20
CA ILE A 39 -6.22 3.03 -4.19
C ILE A 39 -7.58 3.68 -3.94
N ASP A 40 -7.65 4.53 -2.93
CA ASP A 40 -8.90 5.20 -2.52
C ASP A 40 -8.83 6.72 -2.66
N GLY A 41 -7.68 7.28 -3.04
CA GLY A 41 -7.49 8.70 -3.26
C GLY A 41 -6.28 9.00 -4.14
N VAL A 42 -6.37 10.07 -4.92
CA VAL A 42 -5.27 10.62 -5.73
C VAL A 42 -5.16 12.11 -5.47
N PHE A 43 -3.95 12.57 -5.19
CA PHE A 43 -3.61 13.92 -4.74
C PHE A 43 -2.43 14.42 -5.57
N GLY A 44 -2.72 15.09 -6.69
CA GLY A 44 -1.69 15.44 -7.66
C GLY A 44 -0.98 14.18 -8.17
N ASP A 45 0.33 14.07 -7.90
CA ASP A 45 1.15 12.94 -8.34
C ASP A 45 1.27 11.82 -7.29
N TRP A 46 0.50 11.89 -6.20
CA TRP A 46 0.50 10.90 -5.12
C TRP A 46 -0.82 10.13 -5.07
N SER A 47 -0.74 8.81 -4.91
CA SER A 47 -1.90 7.95 -4.64
C SER A 47 -1.89 7.51 -3.18
N ARG A 48 -3.06 7.45 -2.54
CA ARG A 48 -3.22 6.78 -1.25
C ARG A 48 -3.60 5.32 -1.51
N GLU A 49 -2.69 4.42 -1.16
CA GLU A 49 -2.84 2.98 -1.31
C GLU A 49 -3.05 2.37 0.08
N CYS A 50 -4.15 1.65 0.25
CA CYS A 50 -4.57 1.05 1.51
C CYS A 50 -4.53 -0.47 1.40
N LEU A 51 -4.22 -1.13 2.52
CA LEU A 51 -4.30 -2.59 2.64
C LEU A 51 -5.60 -2.97 3.34
N ARG A 52 -6.40 -3.83 2.72
CA ARG A 52 -7.64 -4.34 3.30
C ARG A 52 -7.34 -5.09 4.60
N ASN A 53 -7.93 -4.63 5.70
CA ASN A 53 -7.89 -5.29 6.98
C ASN A 53 -9.27 -5.93 7.28
N PRO A 54 -9.35 -7.25 7.53
CA PRO A 54 -10.62 -7.91 7.86
C PRO A 54 -11.34 -7.32 9.07
N ASP A 55 -10.59 -6.77 10.03
CA ASP A 55 -11.11 -6.18 11.26
C ASP A 55 -11.53 -4.71 11.12
N GLY A 56 -11.39 -4.13 9.92
CA GLY A 56 -11.56 -2.70 9.65
C GLY A 56 -10.28 -1.89 9.89
N ASP A 57 -10.37 -0.57 9.67
CA ASP A 57 -9.24 0.37 9.76
C ASP A 57 -8.04 -0.01 8.88
N ASP A 58 -8.29 0.04 7.56
CA ASP A 58 -7.30 -0.27 6.54
C ASP A 58 -6.08 0.67 6.65
N PRO A 59 -4.87 0.15 6.94
CA PRO A 59 -3.67 0.99 6.98
C PRO A 59 -3.31 1.46 5.57
N CYS A 60 -3.15 2.77 5.43
CA CYS A 60 -2.82 3.41 4.16
C CYS A 60 -1.42 4.01 4.16
N GLN A 61 -0.84 4.07 2.97
CA GLN A 61 0.41 4.78 2.68
C GLN A 61 0.24 5.60 1.41
N LEU A 62 1.05 6.64 1.27
CA LEU A 62 1.18 7.35 0.01
C LEU A 62 2.14 6.62 -0.89
N VAL A 63 1.86 6.64 -2.18
CA VAL A 63 2.66 6.01 -3.22
C VAL A 63 2.88 7.01 -4.35
N GLN A 64 4.10 7.08 -4.85
CA GLN A 64 4.40 7.70 -6.13
C GLN A 64 5.31 6.77 -6.94
N ILE A 65 4.94 6.57 -8.21
CA ILE A 65 5.75 5.83 -9.17
C ILE A 65 6.80 6.76 -9.76
N LEU A 66 8.06 6.35 -9.66
CA LEU A 66 9.20 7.15 -10.11
C LEU A 66 9.51 6.85 -11.57
N ARG A 67 9.75 7.92 -12.35
CA ARG A 67 10.12 7.86 -13.77
C ARG A 67 11.19 8.91 -14.04
N GLU A 68 12.09 8.65 -14.99
CA GLU A 68 13.10 9.65 -15.40
C GLU A 68 12.44 10.82 -16.16
N THR A 69 11.45 10.52 -17.00
CA THR A 69 10.57 11.49 -17.67
C THR A 69 9.12 11.03 -17.55
N PRO A 70 8.11 11.90 -17.74
CA PRO A 70 6.70 11.50 -17.63
C PRO A 70 6.31 10.33 -18.56
N GLU A 71 6.95 10.22 -19.72
CA GLU A 71 6.69 9.19 -20.74
C GLU A 71 7.55 7.94 -20.55
N ALA A 72 8.60 8.00 -19.72
CA ALA A 72 9.50 6.88 -19.48
C ALA A 72 8.82 5.78 -18.67
N ASN A 73 9.29 4.54 -18.81
CA ASN A 73 8.83 3.43 -17.97
C ASN A 73 9.12 3.68 -16.47
N PRO A 74 8.36 3.07 -15.54
CA PRO A 74 8.68 3.14 -14.12
C PRO A 74 10.09 2.65 -13.85
N VAL A 75 10.85 3.44 -13.10
CA VAL A 75 12.20 3.07 -12.62
C VAL A 75 12.21 2.90 -11.11
N GLY A 76 11.11 3.12 -10.42
CA GLY A 76 11.06 2.89 -8.99
C GLY A 76 9.73 3.28 -8.38
N LYS A 77 9.67 3.18 -7.06
CA LYS A 77 8.51 3.56 -6.26
C LYS A 77 8.99 4.16 -4.95
N VAL A 78 8.36 5.25 -4.54
CA VAL A 78 8.48 5.79 -3.18
C VAL A 78 7.14 5.57 -2.47
N THR A 79 7.21 5.14 -1.21
CA THR A 79 6.06 5.14 -0.31
C THR A 79 6.35 5.96 0.93
N VAL A 80 5.30 6.57 1.50
CA VAL A 80 5.38 7.39 2.72
C VAL A 80 4.19 7.05 3.62
N GLY A 81 4.45 6.75 4.89
CA GLY A 81 3.43 6.47 5.90
C GLY A 81 3.73 7.20 7.22
N LYS A 82 2.69 7.45 8.02
CA LYS A 82 2.88 7.92 9.40
C LYS A 82 3.34 6.76 10.27
N LEU A 83 4.19 7.05 11.25
CA LEU A 83 4.53 6.07 12.29
C LEU A 83 3.49 6.16 13.41
N GLU A 84 3.16 5.02 14.04
CA GLU A 84 2.28 5.00 15.22
C GLU A 84 2.92 5.79 16.37
N GLU A 85 4.21 5.53 16.60
CA GLU A 85 5.04 6.24 17.55
C GLU A 85 6.29 6.76 16.85
N ALA A 86 6.74 7.96 17.26
CA ALA A 86 7.97 8.51 16.74
C ALA A 86 9.17 7.60 17.09
N GLN A 87 10.02 7.33 16.11
CA GLN A 87 11.24 6.53 16.29
C GLN A 87 12.44 7.47 16.26
N GLY A 88 12.91 7.85 17.45
CA GLY A 88 13.87 8.95 17.57
C GLY A 88 13.25 10.26 17.09
N GLU A 89 13.87 10.91 16.11
CA GLU A 89 13.36 12.15 15.50
C GLU A 89 12.38 11.91 14.35
N ALA A 90 12.23 10.66 13.90
CA ALA A 90 11.36 10.32 12.78
C ALA A 90 9.90 10.25 13.22
N VAL A 91 9.03 10.99 12.53
CA VAL A 91 7.57 11.00 12.75
C VAL A 91 6.81 10.35 11.58
N ALA A 92 7.52 10.05 10.50
CA ALA A 92 7.02 9.29 9.36
C ALA A 92 8.10 8.34 8.84
N GLY A 93 7.67 7.25 8.22
CA GLY A 93 8.52 6.32 7.50
C GLY A 93 8.36 6.49 6.00
N SER A 94 9.44 6.30 5.25
CA SER A 94 9.39 6.22 3.80
C SER A 94 10.26 5.09 3.29
N MET A 95 9.78 4.40 2.25
CA MET A 95 10.52 3.35 1.56
C MET A 95 10.68 3.73 0.10
N VAL A 96 11.90 3.63 -0.42
CA VAL A 96 12.19 3.82 -1.84
C VAL A 96 12.72 2.51 -2.41
N ILE A 97 12.09 2.01 -3.47
CA ILE A 97 12.54 0.85 -4.23
C ILE A 97 13.04 1.35 -5.58
N LEU A 98 14.31 1.05 -5.88
CA LEU A 98 15.00 1.46 -7.11
C LEU A 98 15.52 0.25 -7.90
N PRO A 99 15.94 0.42 -9.17
CA PRO A 99 16.28 -0.70 -10.03
C PRO A 99 17.47 -1.50 -9.51
N LEU A 100 17.50 -2.77 -9.89
CA LEU A 100 18.69 -3.59 -9.82
C LEU A 100 19.83 -2.99 -10.66
N GLY A 101 21.06 -3.31 -10.30
CA GLY A 101 22.24 -2.69 -10.91
C GLY A 101 22.53 -1.28 -10.39
N THR A 102 22.00 -0.92 -9.21
CA THR A 102 22.40 0.28 -8.46
C THR A 102 23.69 0.02 -7.67
N PHE A 103 24.62 0.97 -7.67
CA PHE A 103 25.89 0.91 -6.92
C PHE A 103 25.67 1.31 -5.46
N LEU A 104 25.43 0.32 -4.60
CA LEU A 104 25.06 0.53 -3.20
C LEU A 104 26.06 1.36 -2.37
N PRO A 105 27.39 1.23 -2.54
CA PRO A 105 28.34 2.02 -1.74
C PRO A 105 28.21 3.54 -1.91
N ALA A 106 27.65 4.02 -3.03
CA ALA A 106 27.39 5.44 -3.23
C ALA A 106 26.19 5.97 -2.44
N ASN A 107 25.37 5.07 -1.87
CA ASN A 107 24.11 5.37 -1.20
C ASN A 107 23.12 6.12 -2.10
N LEU A 108 21.90 6.33 -1.60
CA LEU A 108 20.91 7.21 -2.22
C LEU A 108 21.12 8.62 -1.69
N GLN A 109 21.11 9.64 -2.57
CA GLN A 109 20.98 11.03 -2.13
C GLN A 109 19.60 11.56 -2.49
N LEU A 110 18.98 12.27 -1.56
CA LEU A 110 17.70 12.92 -1.77
C LEU A 110 17.83 14.42 -1.58
N LYS A 111 17.43 15.19 -2.59
CA LYS A 111 17.49 16.64 -2.56
C LYS A 111 16.13 17.24 -2.87
N VAL A 112 15.58 18.05 -1.96
CA VAL A 112 14.33 18.78 -2.17
C VAL A 112 14.64 20.17 -2.71
N ASP A 113 14.22 20.46 -3.93
CA ASP A 113 14.50 21.70 -4.65
C ASP A 113 15.99 22.10 -4.59
N SER A 114 16.29 23.25 -3.97
CA SER A 114 17.66 23.77 -3.79
C SER A 114 18.23 23.53 -2.40
N ASN A 115 17.54 22.79 -1.54
CA ASN A 115 18.01 22.48 -0.18
C ASN A 115 19.23 21.54 -0.20
N GLN A 116 19.88 21.39 0.95
CA GLN A 116 20.96 20.43 1.12
C GLN A 116 20.47 19.00 0.89
N ALA A 117 21.25 18.21 0.14
CA ALA A 117 20.94 16.81 -0.07
C ALA A 117 21.19 16.01 1.22
N ARG A 118 20.31 15.05 1.51
CA ARG A 118 20.51 14.04 2.55
C ARG A 118 20.93 12.71 1.93
N VAL A 119 21.71 11.92 2.65
CA VAL A 119 22.22 10.62 2.21
C VAL A 119 21.54 9.52 3.00
N TYR A 120 21.03 8.51 2.29
CA TYR A 120 20.35 7.36 2.87
C TYR A 120 20.99 6.07 2.39
N PRO A 121 21.41 5.17 3.30
CA PRO A 121 22.02 3.92 2.92
C PRO A 121 20.99 2.95 2.34
N PHE A 122 21.40 2.20 1.31
CA PHE A 122 20.66 1.03 0.89
C PHE A 122 20.67 -0.03 2.01
N ARG A 123 19.53 -0.66 2.24
CA ARG A 123 19.36 -1.68 3.28
C ARG A 123 19.63 -3.06 2.74
N PHE A 124 19.01 -3.38 1.61
CA PHE A 124 19.14 -4.65 0.91
C PHE A 124 18.66 -4.50 -0.53
N CYS A 125 18.88 -5.52 -1.35
CA CYS A 125 18.20 -5.67 -2.63
C CYS A 125 17.57 -7.07 -2.70
N ASP A 126 16.42 -7.16 -3.34
CA ASP A 126 15.75 -8.41 -3.68
C ASP A 126 15.35 -8.40 -5.16
N ASN A 127 14.50 -9.34 -5.57
CA ASN A 127 14.02 -9.43 -6.95
C ASN A 127 13.10 -8.28 -7.38
N VAL A 128 12.57 -7.49 -6.44
CA VAL A 128 11.72 -6.31 -6.71
C VAL A 128 12.57 -5.07 -6.89
N GLY A 129 13.69 -4.96 -6.18
CA GLY A 129 14.66 -3.89 -6.37
C GLY A 129 15.59 -3.67 -5.19
N CYS A 130 16.32 -2.56 -5.22
CA CYS A 130 17.17 -2.11 -4.12
C CYS A 130 16.41 -1.14 -3.22
N VAL A 131 16.37 -1.46 -1.93
CA VAL A 131 15.50 -0.83 -0.95
C VAL A 131 16.27 0.14 -0.06
N VAL A 132 15.72 1.34 0.08
CA VAL A 132 16.11 2.35 1.06
C VAL A 132 14.94 2.55 2.02
N GLN A 133 15.23 2.57 3.31
CA GLN A 133 14.27 2.91 4.36
C GLN A 133 14.72 4.21 5.01
N MET A 134 13.81 5.20 5.05
CA MET A 134 14.08 6.54 5.53
C MET A 134 13.15 6.86 6.69
N GLY A 135 13.71 7.40 7.77
CA GLY A 135 12.95 8.14 8.78
C GLY A 135 12.82 9.59 8.34
N LEU A 136 11.61 10.12 8.34
CA LEU A 136 11.33 11.52 8.00
C LEU A 136 11.02 12.30 9.27
N THR A 137 11.80 13.35 9.52
CA THR A 137 11.56 14.27 10.64
C THR A 137 10.43 15.25 10.31
N ALA A 138 9.94 15.97 11.32
CA ALA A 138 8.99 17.06 11.10
C ALA A 138 9.56 18.14 10.14
N GLN A 139 10.87 18.38 10.17
CA GLN A 139 11.54 19.31 9.25
C GLN A 139 11.50 18.79 7.81
N ASP A 140 11.76 17.50 7.59
CA ASP A 140 11.74 16.90 6.25
C ASP A 140 10.33 16.96 5.66
N LEU A 141 9.32 16.65 6.46
CA LEU A 141 7.92 16.80 6.05
C LEU A 141 7.57 18.25 5.74
N GLY A 142 8.11 19.22 6.50
CA GLY A 142 7.98 20.64 6.19
C GLY A 142 8.56 21.00 4.83
N LEU A 143 9.74 20.48 4.49
CA LEU A 143 10.37 20.65 3.18
C LEU A 143 9.53 20.01 2.06
N TYR A 144 8.98 18.81 2.27
CA TYR A 144 8.17 18.15 1.26
C TYR A 144 6.86 18.90 1.00
N LYS A 145 6.23 19.43 2.05
CA LYS A 145 4.98 20.21 1.96
C LYS A 145 5.16 21.55 1.26
N ALA A 146 6.31 22.20 1.45
CA ALA A 146 6.62 23.50 0.84
C ALA A 146 7.29 23.38 -0.54
N GLY A 147 7.89 22.23 -0.82
CA GLY A 147 8.70 22.00 -2.00
C GLY A 147 7.88 21.66 -3.25
N LYS A 148 8.55 21.69 -4.40
CA LYS A 148 7.92 21.35 -5.69
C LYS A 148 8.41 20.02 -6.22
N MET A 149 9.72 19.79 -6.14
CA MET A 149 10.37 18.60 -6.68
C MET A 149 11.46 18.12 -5.74
N ALA A 150 11.48 16.83 -5.46
CA ALA A 150 12.66 16.16 -4.96
C ALA A 150 13.40 15.45 -6.10
N LYS A 151 14.71 15.25 -5.91
CA LYS A 151 15.57 14.48 -6.79
C LYS A 151 16.18 13.33 -6.01
N ILE A 152 15.91 12.12 -6.46
CA ILE A 152 16.55 10.89 -6.00
C ILE A 152 17.78 10.68 -6.88
N ILE A 153 18.95 10.66 -6.28
CA ILE A 153 20.22 10.58 -7.00
C ILE A 153 20.89 9.25 -6.64
N ILE A 154 21.16 8.46 -7.66
CA ILE A 154 21.83 7.16 -7.54
C ILE A 154 22.97 7.01 -8.54
N SER A 155 23.76 5.95 -8.37
CA SER A 155 24.80 5.56 -9.31
C SER A 155 24.54 4.18 -9.88
N PRO A 156 24.67 3.98 -11.19
CA PRO A 156 24.66 2.64 -11.78
C PRO A 156 25.91 1.84 -11.35
N ALA A 157 25.75 0.56 -11.05
CA ALA A 157 26.84 -0.36 -10.76
C ALA A 157 27.84 -0.50 -11.92
N ALA A 158 27.34 -0.40 -13.16
CA ALA A 158 28.18 -0.42 -14.36
C ALA A 158 29.03 0.85 -14.54
N LYS A 159 28.64 1.96 -13.88
CA LYS A 159 29.35 3.25 -13.93
C LYS A 159 29.26 3.97 -12.57
N PRO A 160 30.03 3.54 -11.56
CA PRO A 160 29.94 4.06 -10.18
C PRO A 160 30.15 5.57 -10.02
N ASP A 161 30.91 6.18 -10.95
CA ASP A 161 31.18 7.63 -10.96
C ASP A 161 30.06 8.44 -11.63
N ALA A 162 29.18 7.79 -12.39
CA ALA A 162 28.03 8.45 -13.01
C ALA A 162 26.92 8.65 -11.98
N ARG A 163 26.14 9.71 -12.16
CA ARG A 163 24.94 10.01 -11.36
C ARG A 163 23.73 10.03 -12.27
N VAL A 164 22.65 9.41 -11.81
CA VAL A 164 21.32 9.47 -12.42
C VAL A 164 20.41 10.20 -11.43
N GLU A 165 19.72 11.24 -11.91
CA GLU A 165 18.75 12.00 -11.12
C GLU A 165 17.34 11.61 -11.55
N ILE A 166 16.59 11.02 -10.63
CA ILE A 166 15.20 10.61 -10.83
C ILE A 166 14.30 11.63 -10.13
N PRO A 167 13.45 12.36 -10.87
CA PRO A 167 12.53 13.31 -10.27
C PRO A 167 11.45 12.59 -9.44
N MET A 168 11.11 13.19 -8.31
CA MET A 168 9.98 12.83 -7.46
C MET A 168 9.16 14.09 -7.21
N SER A 169 7.93 14.12 -7.71
CA SER A 169 7.05 15.28 -7.58
C SER A 169 6.56 15.44 -6.14
N LEU A 170 6.49 16.68 -5.66
CA LEU A 170 5.86 17.02 -4.38
C LEU A 170 4.47 17.64 -4.58
N THR A 171 4.00 17.71 -5.83
CA THR A 171 2.66 18.21 -6.17
C THR A 171 1.59 17.32 -5.53
N GLY A 172 0.79 17.91 -4.65
CA GLY A 172 -0.28 17.21 -3.90
C GLY A 172 0.18 16.50 -2.63
N PHE A 173 1.48 16.49 -2.30
CA PHE A 173 2.01 15.79 -1.11
C PHE A 173 1.37 16.28 0.20
N THR A 174 1.12 17.59 0.33
CA THR A 174 0.56 18.17 1.55
C THR A 174 -0.82 17.59 1.88
N ASP A 175 -1.72 17.60 0.91
CA ASP A 175 -3.09 17.10 1.07
C ASP A 175 -3.10 15.58 1.24
N ALA A 176 -2.27 14.89 0.43
CA ALA A 176 -2.08 13.45 0.53
C ALA A 176 -1.64 13.04 1.95
N TYR A 177 -0.62 13.69 2.49
CA TYR A 177 -0.05 13.35 3.80
C TYR A 177 -0.99 13.71 4.96
N ALA A 178 -1.76 14.80 4.82
CA ALA A 178 -2.81 15.14 5.77
C ALA A 178 -3.89 14.05 5.83
N SER A 179 -4.23 13.44 4.68
CA SER A 179 -5.24 12.40 4.57
C SER A 179 -4.87 11.04 5.20
N LEU A 180 -3.59 10.83 5.57
CA LEU A 180 -3.17 9.58 6.21
C LEU A 180 -3.63 9.52 7.66
N GLY A 181 -4.18 8.37 8.09
CA GLY A 181 -4.23 7.99 9.49
C GLY A 181 -2.87 7.51 10.00
N THR A 182 -2.72 7.36 11.32
CA THR A 182 -1.63 6.53 11.88
C THR A 182 -2.09 5.08 11.88
N PRO A 183 -1.20 4.11 11.57
CA PRO A 183 -1.51 2.69 11.76
C PRO A 183 -2.02 2.46 13.20
N GLY A 184 -2.95 1.53 13.38
CA GLY A 184 -3.48 1.18 14.71
C GLY A 184 -4.40 2.21 15.37
N SER A 185 -4.74 3.34 14.71
CA SER A 185 -5.58 4.39 15.33
C SER A 185 -7.08 4.08 15.42
N GLY A 186 -7.55 2.94 14.91
CA GLY A 186 -8.92 2.48 15.16
C GLY A 186 -10.02 3.47 14.77
N GLY A 187 -9.80 4.34 13.78
CA GLY A 187 -10.67 5.50 13.59
C GLY A 187 -10.40 6.34 12.35
N LYS A 188 -11.25 6.13 11.34
CA LYS A 188 -11.86 7.10 10.43
C LYS A 188 -10.89 8.08 9.75
N ALA A 189 -10.57 7.79 8.49
CA ALA A 189 -10.10 8.80 7.54
C ALA A 189 -11.03 10.01 7.60
N GLU A 190 -10.51 11.16 8.05
CA GLU A 190 -11.24 12.41 7.99
C GLU A 190 -11.45 12.74 6.50
N GLU A 191 -12.70 12.67 6.09
CA GLU A 191 -13.17 12.93 4.73
C GLU A 191 -12.81 14.38 4.38
N ALA A 192 -11.89 14.56 3.44
CA ALA A 192 -11.56 15.87 2.91
C ALA A 192 -12.85 16.50 2.32
N PRO A 193 -13.16 17.77 2.63
CA PRO A 193 -14.40 18.38 2.16
C PRO A 193 -14.36 18.49 0.64
N ALA A 194 -15.30 17.82 -0.02
CA ALA A 194 -15.56 18.01 -1.44
C ALA A 194 -15.96 19.48 -1.65
N THR A 195 -15.14 20.20 -2.42
CA THR A 195 -15.46 21.55 -2.89
C THR A 195 -16.69 21.45 -3.80
N GLU A 196 -17.82 21.92 -3.30
CA GLU A 196 -19.05 22.12 -4.06
C GLU A 196 -18.77 23.12 -5.20
N ALA A 197 -18.90 22.66 -6.44
CA ALA A 197 -18.90 23.53 -7.61
C ALA A 197 -20.19 24.38 -7.61
N PRO A 198 -20.13 25.69 -7.91
CA PRO A 198 -21.32 26.52 -7.91
C PRO A 198 -22.23 26.14 -9.08
N ALA A 199 -23.53 26.01 -8.78
CA ALA A 199 -24.58 25.83 -9.76
C ALA A 199 -24.66 27.04 -10.70
N THR A 200 -24.61 26.77 -12.01
CA THR A 200 -24.84 27.75 -13.06
C THR A 200 -26.31 28.15 -13.09
N GLU A 201 -26.59 29.41 -12.77
CA GLU A 201 -27.88 30.06 -12.94
C GLU A 201 -28.17 30.25 -14.45
N ALA A 202 -29.32 29.74 -14.92
CA ALA A 202 -29.81 29.98 -16.27
C ALA A 202 -30.47 31.36 -16.36
N PRO A 203 -30.31 32.12 -17.47
CA PRO A 203 -30.87 33.46 -17.57
C PRO A 203 -32.38 33.41 -17.83
N ALA A 204 -33.12 34.23 -17.08
CA ALA A 204 -34.48 34.63 -17.44
C ALA A 204 -34.40 35.66 -18.58
N THR A 205 -35.25 35.48 -19.60
CA THR A 205 -35.48 36.49 -20.65
C THR A 205 -36.96 36.84 -20.65
N GLU A 206 -37.23 38.15 -20.69
CA GLU A 206 -38.53 38.81 -20.93
C GLU A 206 -39.29 38.29 -22.16
#